data_AF-F2RZY3-F1
#
_entry.id   AF-F2RZY3-F1
#
_cell.length_a   1.000
_cell.length_b   1.000
_cell.length_c   1.000
_cell.angle_alpha   90.00
_cell.angle_beta   90.00
_cell.angle_gamma   90.00
#
_symmetry.space_group_name_H-M   'P 1'
#
loop_
_entity.id
_entity.type
_entity.pdbx_description
1 polymer ?
#
loop_
_entity_poly.entity_id
_entity_poly.type
_entity_poly.pdbx_seq_one_letter_code
_entity_poly.pdbx_strand_id
1 'polypeptide(L)'
;MELERKKTATELVCEDEQRFWASIRHFYGQGKSSSEPWQARPGTRWQAGSKRVNVHTLFVEIVTRGGFDEASKDKKNWWEAGHIAGVTPGLAGTLSYQVKQLYAERLLDFEYYLLLIPPSEIPSESEARTGRSYLFLSVSVLCRVLRRLQPR
;
A
#
# COMPACT_ATOMS: atom_id res chain seq x y z
N MET A 1 -33.15 -8.41 8.21
CA MET A 1 -32.52 -7.13 7.83
C MET A 1 -31.03 -7.34 7.96
N GLU A 2 -30.35 -7.60 6.84
CA GLU A 2 -28.89 -7.63 6.81
C GLU A 2 -28.41 -6.20 7.05
N LEU A 3 -27.72 -6.00 8.17
CA LEU A 3 -27.05 -4.73 8.45
C LEU A 3 -25.86 -4.68 7.49
N GLU A 4 -25.97 -3.93 6.39
CA GLU A 4 -24.86 -3.75 5.45
C GLU A 4 -23.64 -3.23 6.23
N ARG A 5 -22.64 -4.09 6.42
CA ARG A 5 -21.38 -3.72 7.04
C ARG A 5 -20.71 -2.69 6.14
N LYS A 6 -20.53 -1.48 6.64
CA LYS A 6 -19.75 -0.45 5.95
C LYS A 6 -18.31 -0.91 5.82
N LYS A 7 -17.81 -0.96 4.59
CA LYS A 7 -16.42 -1.32 4.30
C LYS A 7 -15.47 -0.23 4.80
N THR A 8 -14.32 -0.63 5.28
CA THR A 8 -13.20 0.23 5.66
C THR A 8 -12.47 0.76 4.43
N ALA A 9 -11.69 1.83 4.59
CA ALA A 9 -10.87 2.39 3.51
C ALA A 9 -9.89 1.34 2.95
N THR A 10 -9.28 0.55 3.84
CA THR A 10 -8.40 -0.56 3.49
C THR A 10 -9.11 -1.63 2.65
N GLU A 11 -10.31 -2.08 3.04
CA GLU A 11 -11.08 -3.06 2.27
C GLU A 11 -11.43 -2.54 0.87
N LEU A 12 -11.86 -1.28 0.75
CA LEU A 12 -12.19 -0.68 -0.54
C LEU A 12 -10.98 -0.60 -1.48
N VAL A 13 -9.78 -0.39 -0.92
CA VAL A 13 -8.53 -0.34 -1.66
C VAL A 13 -8.03 -1.73 -2.06
N CYS A 14 -8.20 -2.74 -1.21
CA CYS A 14 -7.79 -4.12 -1.52
C CYS A 14 -8.70 -4.81 -2.55
N GLU A 15 -9.99 -4.48 -2.58
CA GLU A 15 -10.96 -5.08 -3.51
C GLU A 15 -10.86 -4.53 -4.94
N ASP A 16 -10.36 -3.30 -5.12
CA ASP A 16 -10.28 -2.65 -6.42
C ASP A 16 -8.87 -2.07 -6.66
N GLU A 17 -8.13 -2.71 -7.56
CA GLU A 17 -6.79 -2.28 -7.96
C GLU A 17 -6.77 -0.82 -8.47
N GLN A 18 -7.82 -0.35 -9.15
CA GLN A 18 -7.87 1.04 -9.60
C GLN A 18 -7.99 2.00 -8.42
N ARG A 19 -8.80 1.65 -7.40
CA ARG A 19 -8.88 2.44 -6.16
C ARG A 19 -7.55 2.46 -5.43
N PHE A 20 -6.85 1.33 -5.35
CA PHE A 20 -5.49 1.28 -4.81
C PHE A 20 -4.56 2.27 -5.50
N TRP A 21 -4.48 2.24 -6.84
CA TRP A 21 -3.58 3.12 -7.56
C TRP A 21 -4.01 4.59 -7.51
N ALA A 22 -5.32 4.87 -7.49
CA ALA A 22 -5.82 6.24 -7.32
C ALA A 22 -5.48 6.79 -5.93
N SER A 23 -5.69 6.01 -4.87
CA SER A 23 -5.37 6.37 -3.49
C SER A 23 -3.87 6.55 -3.26
N ILE A 24 -3.02 5.67 -3.81
CA ILE A 24 -1.55 5.83 -3.74
C ILE A 24 -1.11 7.11 -4.46
N ARG A 25 -1.62 7.38 -5.67
CA ARG A 25 -1.29 8.61 -6.40
C ARG A 25 -1.72 9.85 -5.63
N HIS A 26 -2.89 9.80 -5.00
CA HIS A 26 -3.35 10.89 -4.15
C HIS A 26 -2.41 11.08 -2.95
N PHE A 27 -2.15 10.02 -2.19
CA PHE A 27 -1.30 10.05 -1.00
C PHE A 27 0.10 10.61 -1.27
N TYR A 28 0.81 10.07 -2.26
CA TYR A 28 2.16 10.54 -2.61
C TYR A 28 2.15 11.84 -3.42
N GLY A 29 1.04 12.17 -4.09
CA GLY A 29 0.88 13.41 -4.87
C GLY A 29 0.68 14.66 -4.01
N GLN A 30 0.30 14.53 -2.73
CA GLN A 30 0.17 15.67 -1.81
C GLN A 30 1.53 16.24 -1.32
N GLY A 31 2.63 15.50 -1.52
CA GLY A 31 3.97 15.92 -1.11
C GLY A 31 4.63 16.87 -2.11
N LYS A 32 4.59 18.19 -1.87
CA LYS A 32 5.28 19.24 -2.64
C LYS A 32 6.83 19.22 -2.57
N SER A 33 7.49 18.07 -2.54
CA SER A 33 8.94 17.97 -2.80
C SER A 33 9.39 16.51 -2.81
N SER A 34 9.54 15.92 -3.99
CA SER A 34 10.51 14.84 -4.19
C SER A 34 10.83 14.80 -5.68
N SER A 35 12.12 14.82 -5.99
CA SER A 35 12.70 14.94 -7.33
C SER A 35 12.40 13.77 -8.26
N GLU A 36 11.64 12.78 -7.82
CA GLU A 36 11.10 11.73 -8.67
C GLU A 36 9.62 11.50 -8.30
N PRO A 37 8.66 11.78 -9.20
CA PRO A 37 7.27 11.43 -8.95
C PRO A 37 7.18 9.92 -8.78
N TRP A 38 6.63 9.48 -7.66
CA TRP A 38 6.34 8.07 -7.40
C TRP A 38 5.52 7.48 -8.57
N GLN A 39 6.17 6.73 -9.47
CA GLN A 39 5.55 6.22 -10.69
C GLN A 39 4.68 4.98 -10.41
N ALA A 40 3.79 5.09 -9.44
CA ALA A 40 2.77 4.09 -9.15
C ALA A 40 1.71 4.07 -10.24
N ARG A 41 1.74 3.03 -11.07
CA ARG A 41 0.76 2.78 -12.11
C ARG A 41 0.30 1.32 -12.03
N PRO A 42 -0.90 0.99 -12.53
CA PRO A 42 -1.31 -0.39 -12.71
C PRO A 42 -0.23 -1.26 -13.33
N GLY A 43 0.03 -2.42 -12.73
CA GLY A 43 1.08 -3.35 -13.15
C GLY A 43 2.51 -2.96 -12.74
N THR A 44 2.73 -1.90 -11.95
CA THR A 44 4.06 -1.59 -11.40
C THR A 44 4.61 -2.78 -10.63
N ARG A 45 5.86 -3.14 -10.92
CA ARG A 45 6.60 -4.20 -10.24
C ARG A 45 7.95 -3.70 -9.75
N TRP A 46 8.21 -3.85 -8.46
CA TRP A 46 9.49 -3.48 -7.84
C TRP A 46 10.54 -4.56 -8.00
N GLN A 47 11.78 -4.12 -8.10
CA GLN A 47 12.92 -5.02 -8.14
C GLN A 47 13.31 -5.42 -6.71
N ALA A 48 13.21 -6.71 -6.40
CA ALA A 48 13.75 -7.32 -5.18
C ALA A 48 14.86 -8.29 -5.61
N GLY A 49 16.11 -7.82 -5.56
CA GLY A 49 17.26 -8.54 -6.10
C GLY A 49 17.10 -8.82 -7.60
N SER A 50 17.12 -10.11 -7.98
CA SER A 50 16.97 -10.56 -9.36
C SER A 50 15.50 -10.79 -9.80
N LYS A 51 14.53 -10.53 -8.92
CA LYS A 51 13.10 -10.78 -9.18
C LYS A 51 12.29 -9.50 -9.13
N ARG A 52 11.07 -9.59 -9.66
CA ARG A 52 10.10 -8.50 -9.72
C ARG A 52 8.88 -8.87 -8.89
N VAL A 53 8.45 -7.94 -8.04
CA VAL A 53 7.34 -8.12 -7.10
C VAL A 53 6.19 -7.22 -7.51
N ASN A 54 5.00 -7.78 -7.71
CA ASN A 54 3.79 -7.01 -7.97
C ASN A 54 3.40 -6.24 -6.70
N VAL A 55 3.34 -4.93 -6.82
CA VAL A 55 3.10 -4.00 -5.70
C VAL A 55 1.70 -4.16 -5.12
N HIS A 56 0.67 -4.18 -5.98
CA HIS A 56 -0.71 -4.31 -5.53
C HIS A 56 -0.94 -5.68 -4.88
N THR A 57 -0.48 -6.76 -5.51
CA THR A 57 -0.58 -8.10 -4.94
C THR A 57 0.13 -8.20 -3.59
N LEU A 58 1.36 -7.66 -3.47
CA LEU A 58 2.07 -7.65 -2.20
C LEU A 58 1.29 -6.87 -1.12
N PHE A 59 0.75 -5.69 -1.47
CA PHE A 59 -0.07 -4.89 -0.56
C PHE A 59 -1.27 -5.67 -0.02
N VAL A 60 -2.07 -6.25 -0.92
CA VAL A 60 -3.24 -7.05 -0.53
C VAL A 60 -2.83 -8.21 0.37
N GLU A 61 -1.79 -8.96 0.00
CA GLU A 61 -1.35 -10.12 0.78
C GLU A 61 -0.87 -9.76 2.19
N ILE A 62 -0.20 -8.62 2.37
CA ILE A 62 0.25 -8.16 3.69
C ILE A 62 -0.93 -7.68 4.52
N VAL A 63 -1.84 -6.90 3.94
CA VAL A 63 -3.06 -6.45 4.63
C VAL A 63 -3.94 -7.63 5.06
N THR A 64 -4.13 -8.63 4.20
CA THR A 64 -4.88 -9.86 4.54
C THR A 64 -4.27 -10.61 5.71
N ARG A 65 -2.95 -10.48 5.94
CA ARG A 65 -2.23 -11.06 7.09
C ARG A 65 -2.25 -10.17 8.34
N GLY A 66 -3.05 -9.10 8.35
CA GLY A 66 -3.14 -8.18 9.48
C GLY A 66 -2.23 -6.96 9.38
N GLY A 67 -1.65 -6.69 8.21
CA GLY A 67 -0.78 -5.55 7.96
C GLY A 67 0.69 -5.82 8.27
N PHE A 68 1.51 -4.79 8.15
CA PHE A 68 2.97 -4.88 8.25
C PHE A 68 3.45 -5.45 9.59
N ASP A 69 2.88 -4.99 10.69
CA ASP A 69 3.29 -5.38 12.05
C ASP A 69 2.98 -6.85 12.32
N GLU A 70 1.77 -7.31 11.97
CA GLU A 70 1.35 -8.70 12.13
C GLU A 70 2.15 -9.64 11.21
N ALA A 71 2.28 -9.27 9.94
CA ALA A 71 3.10 -10.01 8.99
C ALA A 71 4.58 -10.09 9.44
N SER A 72 5.08 -9.08 10.15
CA SER A 72 6.45 -9.02 10.64
C SER A 72 6.76 -9.89 11.85
N LYS A 73 5.76 -10.45 12.52
CA LYS A 73 5.97 -11.38 13.65
C LYS A 73 6.57 -12.71 13.21
N ASP A 74 6.32 -13.13 11.96
CA ASP A 74 6.88 -14.35 11.39
C ASP A 74 7.50 -14.05 10.01
N LYS A 75 8.78 -14.40 9.84
CA LYS A 75 9.49 -14.29 8.56
C LYS A 75 8.78 -15.05 7.44
N LYS A 76 8.08 -16.13 7.75
CA LYS A 76 7.35 -16.96 6.78
C LYS A 76 6.24 -16.17 6.06
N ASN A 77 5.61 -15.21 6.72
CA ASN A 77 4.58 -14.36 6.12
C ASN A 77 5.13 -13.54 4.95
N TRP A 78 6.30 -12.94 5.12
CA TRP A 78 6.99 -12.19 4.06
C TRP A 78 7.49 -13.08 2.93
N TRP A 79 7.87 -14.31 3.25
CA TRP A 79 8.22 -15.31 2.26
C TRP A 79 7.01 -15.67 1.39
N GLU A 80 5.88 -16.04 2.01
CA GLU A 80 4.65 -16.43 1.30
C GLU A 80 4.07 -15.26 0.49
N ALA A 81 3.98 -14.07 1.09
CA ALA A 81 3.50 -12.87 0.39
C ALA A 81 4.40 -12.50 -0.80
N GLY A 82 5.72 -12.57 -0.62
CA GLY A 82 6.68 -12.38 -1.72
C GLY A 82 6.50 -13.41 -2.83
N HIS A 83 6.23 -14.67 -2.48
CA HIS A 83 5.97 -15.72 -3.46
C HIS A 83 4.71 -15.43 -4.30
N ILE A 84 3.59 -15.14 -3.64
CA ILE A 84 2.32 -14.81 -4.30
C ILE A 84 2.45 -13.57 -5.19
N ALA A 85 3.22 -12.58 -4.73
CA ALA A 85 3.50 -11.37 -5.50
C ALA A 85 4.52 -11.55 -6.65
N GLY A 86 5.02 -12.77 -6.89
CA GLY A 86 5.80 -13.12 -8.08
C GLY A 86 7.25 -13.53 -7.85
N VAL A 87 7.70 -13.64 -6.59
CA VAL A 87 9.02 -14.23 -6.30
C VAL A 87 8.96 -15.74 -6.43
N THR A 88 9.90 -16.33 -7.17
CA THR A 88 9.96 -17.78 -7.34
C THR A 88 10.22 -18.48 -6.00
N PRO A 89 9.56 -19.61 -5.65
CA PRO A 89 9.60 -20.21 -4.32
C PRO A 89 11.02 -20.40 -3.74
N GLY A 90 11.96 -20.88 -4.56
CA GLY A 90 13.34 -21.14 -4.14
C GLY A 90 14.16 -19.89 -3.77
N LEU A 91 13.71 -18.69 -4.14
CA LEU A 91 14.34 -17.43 -3.78
C LEU A 91 13.52 -16.61 -2.78
N ALA A 92 12.26 -16.98 -2.56
CA ALA A 92 11.35 -16.15 -1.78
C ALA A 92 11.74 -16.11 -0.28
N GLY A 93 12.35 -17.17 0.27
CA GLY A 93 12.93 -17.13 1.61
C GLY A 93 14.20 -16.27 1.74
N THR A 94 14.99 -16.19 0.67
CA THR A 94 16.21 -15.36 0.60
C THR A 94 15.88 -13.89 0.42
N LEU A 95 14.89 -13.59 -0.42
CA LEU A 95 14.49 -12.23 -0.77
C LEU A 95 13.45 -11.66 0.20
N SER A 96 12.90 -12.43 1.14
CA SER A 96 11.83 -11.96 2.03
C SER A 96 12.20 -10.73 2.85
N TYR A 97 13.46 -10.61 3.28
CA TYR A 97 13.94 -9.39 3.95
C TYR A 97 13.92 -8.18 3.01
N GLN A 98 14.37 -8.34 1.76
CA GLN A 98 14.34 -7.25 0.78
C GLN A 98 12.91 -6.86 0.41
N VAL A 99 12.01 -7.83 0.27
CA VAL A 99 10.58 -7.56 0.03
C VAL A 99 9.98 -6.79 1.19
N LYS A 100 10.28 -7.18 2.44
CA LYS A 100 9.85 -6.45 3.64
C LYS A 100 10.38 -5.01 3.66
N GLN A 101 11.67 -4.80 3.37
CA GLN A 101 12.27 -3.46 3.34
C GLN A 101 11.63 -2.59 2.26
N LEU A 102 11.45 -3.14 1.04
CA LEU A 102 10.73 -2.44 -0.02
C LEU A 102 9.32 -2.07 0.41
N TYR A 103 8.59 -2.97 1.08
CA TYR A 103 7.28 -2.63 1.60
C TYR A 103 7.33 -1.50 2.64
N ALA A 104 8.25 -1.60 3.60
CA ALA A 104 8.41 -0.64 4.69
C ALA A 104 8.71 0.77 4.15
N GLU A 105 9.68 0.88 3.24
CA GLU A 105 10.07 2.14 2.62
C GLU A 105 8.96 2.77 1.77
N ARG A 106 8.07 1.93 1.24
CA ARG A 106 7.25 2.32 0.09
C ARG A 106 5.74 2.25 0.25
N LEU A 107 5.24 1.53 1.24
CA LEU A 107 3.80 1.34 1.47
C LEU A 107 3.40 1.48 2.92
N LEU A 108 4.33 1.38 3.87
CA LEU A 108 3.98 1.39 5.29
C LEU A 108 3.25 2.67 5.69
N ASP A 109 3.76 3.83 5.28
CA ASP A 109 3.10 5.11 5.52
C ASP A 109 1.70 5.18 4.89
N PHE A 110 1.53 4.57 3.72
CA PHE A 110 0.23 4.50 3.04
C PHE A 110 -0.73 3.53 3.75
N GLU A 111 -0.26 2.37 4.20
CA GLU A 111 -1.03 1.41 5.00
C GLU A 111 -1.57 2.08 6.26
N TYR A 112 -0.71 2.78 7.01
CA TYR A 112 -1.13 3.50 8.21
C TYR A 112 -2.06 4.66 7.91
N TYR A 113 -1.86 5.36 6.79
CA TYR A 113 -2.81 6.39 6.35
C TYR A 113 -4.22 5.82 6.12
N LEU A 114 -4.35 4.64 5.52
CA LEU A 114 -5.65 4.00 5.28
C LEU A 114 -6.39 3.62 6.58
N LEU A 115 -5.67 3.37 7.68
CA LEU A 115 -6.28 3.12 8.99
C LEU A 115 -6.89 4.38 9.61
N LEU A 116 -6.47 5.57 9.16
CA LEU A 116 -6.79 6.85 9.78
C LEU A 116 -7.86 7.63 9.01
N ILE A 117 -8.04 7.33 7.72
CA ILE A 117 -9.02 8.03 6.89
C ILE A 117 -10.38 7.32 6.88
N PRO A 118 -11.49 8.09 6.80
CA PRO A 118 -12.79 7.52 6.58
C PRO A 118 -12.91 6.91 5.17
N PRO A 119 -13.72 5.86 4.96
CA PRO A 119 -13.93 5.24 3.65
C PRO A 119 -14.42 6.21 2.56
N SER A 120 -15.07 7.32 2.95
CA SER A 120 -15.54 8.37 2.04
C SER A 120 -14.42 9.18 1.37
N GLU A 121 -13.20 9.12 1.89
CA GLU A 121 -12.02 9.76 1.27
C GLU A 121 -11.38 8.85 0.22
N ILE A 122 -11.77 7.57 0.12
CA ILE A 122 -11.36 6.69 -0.96
C ILE A 122 -12.18 7.03 -2.22
N PRO A 123 -11.53 7.22 -3.38
CA PRO A 123 -12.25 7.49 -4.62
C PRO A 123 -13.21 6.35 -4.94
N SER A 124 -14.40 6.69 -5.43
CA SER A 124 -15.35 5.72 -5.95
C SER A 124 -14.78 4.96 -7.16
N GLU A 125 -15.43 3.85 -7.53
CA GLU A 125 -15.00 3.04 -8.68
C GLU A 125 -14.95 3.83 -10.00
N SER A 126 -16.00 4.62 -10.25
CA SER A 126 -16.09 5.50 -11.42
C SER A 126 -15.01 6.57 -11.41
N GLU A 127 -14.71 7.12 -10.24
CA GLU A 127 -13.66 8.11 -10.07
C GLU A 127 -12.30 7.49 -10.37
N ALA A 128 -11.93 6.40 -9.68
CA ALA A 128 -10.63 5.76 -9.81
C ALA A 128 -10.25 5.43 -11.28
N ARG A 129 -11.25 5.04 -12.10
CA ARG A 129 -11.08 4.74 -13.54
C ARG A 129 -10.86 5.97 -14.41
N THR A 130 -11.38 7.14 -14.01
CA THR A 130 -11.32 8.37 -14.81
C THR A 130 -10.00 9.14 -14.60
N GLY A 131 -9.20 8.77 -13.59
CA GLY A 131 -7.85 9.31 -13.40
C GLY A 131 -7.78 10.81 -13.06
N ARG A 132 -8.89 11.42 -12.61
CA ARG A 132 -8.92 12.83 -12.19
C ARG A 132 -8.12 13.03 -10.90
N SER A 133 -7.33 14.11 -10.84
CA SER A 133 -6.67 14.55 -9.61
C SER A 133 -7.73 15.04 -8.62
N TYR A 134 -7.87 14.35 -7.49
CA TYR A 134 -8.83 14.73 -6.45
C TYR A 134 -8.24 15.78 -5.51
N LEU A 135 -9.01 16.85 -5.30
CA LEU A 135 -8.82 17.80 -4.21
C LEU A 135 -9.71 17.34 -3.04
N PHE A 136 -9.22 16.43 -2.21
CA PHE A 136 -9.83 16.16 -0.92
C PHE A 136 -9.28 17.13 0.12
N LEU A 137 -10.18 17.73 0.90
CA LEU A 137 -9.87 18.73 1.92
C LEU A 137 -9.10 18.10 3.09
N SER A 138 -7.79 18.32 3.09
CA SER A 138 -6.92 18.47 4.27
C SER A 138 -6.79 17.32 5.27
N VAL A 139 -5.79 16.45 5.04
CA VAL A 139 -5.08 15.70 6.12
C VAL A 139 -3.62 16.20 6.25
N SER A 140 -3.36 17.46 5.94
CA SER A 140 -2.00 18.04 5.95
C SER A 140 -1.36 18.12 7.34
N VAL A 141 -2.10 17.83 8.41
CA VAL A 141 -1.63 17.92 9.80
C VAL A 141 -1.05 16.59 10.31
N LEU A 142 -1.56 15.43 9.84
CA LEU A 142 -1.20 14.13 10.43
C LEU A 142 0.13 13.56 9.90
N CYS A 143 0.44 13.75 8.61
CA CYS A 143 1.70 13.28 8.01
C CYS A 143 2.95 13.95 8.61
N ARG A 144 2.84 15.16 9.20
CA ARG A 144 3.96 15.80 9.91
C ARG A 144 4.25 15.17 11.26
N VAL A 145 3.26 14.53 11.89
CA VAL A 145 3.40 13.90 13.21
C VAL A 145 4.07 12.53 13.08
N LEU A 146 3.69 11.73 12.06
CA LEU A 146 4.29 10.41 11.84
C LEU A 146 5.79 10.47 11.48
N ARG A 147 6.24 11.48 10.73
CA ARG A 147 7.69 11.70 10.47
C ARG A 147 8.53 12.06 11.71
N ARG A 148 7.90 12.47 12.83
CA ARG A 148 8.62 12.82 14.07
C ARG A 148 8.76 11.65 15.04
N LEU A 149 8.16 10.49 14.76
CA LEU A 149 8.11 9.36 15.68
C LEU A 149 9.02 8.18 15.30
N GLN A 150 9.82 8.27 14.23
CA GLN A 150 10.86 7.27 13.97
C GLN A 150 12.17 7.63 14.70
N PRO A 151 12.65 6.79 15.64
CA PRO A 151 13.99 6.93 16.18
C PRO A 151 15.03 6.61 15.10
N ARG A 152 16.13 7.37 15.10
CA ARG A 152 17.29 7.16 14.23
C ARG A 152 18.00 5.84 14.51
#